data_AF-A0A3Q7J835-F1
#
_entry.id   AF-A0A3Q7J835-F1
#
_cell.length_a   1.000
_cell.length_b   1.000
_cell.length_c   1.000
_cell.angle_alpha   90.00
_cell.angle_beta   90.00
_cell.angle_gamma   90.00
#
_symmetry.space_group_name_H-M   'P 1'
#
loop_
_entity.id
_entity.type
_entity.pdbx_description
1 polymer ?
#
loop_
_entity_poly.entity_id
_entity_poly.type
_entity_poly.pdbx_seq_one_letter_code
_entity_poly.pdbx_strand_id
1 'polypeptide(L)'
;MAWRLNSGDIAGFKILFSLGILYGLISVLVYSIIHMKFITPLPMDAPPDRFSEARAIEHVRILSKDIGGRQQGRQGLRLAAQYIKTQLEMMKERAQPGVRIEIEETIIFHLPMNWDQPRFDQ
;
A
#
# COMPACT_ATOMS: atom_id res chain seq x y z
N MET A 1 -59.64 -10.36 28.25
CA MET A 1 -58.80 -9.29 28.84
C MET A 1 -58.38 -8.35 27.72
N ALA A 2 -59.05 -7.20 27.60
CA ALA A 2 -58.66 -6.19 26.61
C ALA A 2 -57.45 -5.42 27.15
N TRP A 3 -56.29 -5.56 26.50
CA TRP A 3 -55.11 -4.77 26.83
C TRP A 3 -55.39 -3.32 26.45
N ARG A 4 -55.63 -2.48 27.46
CA ARG A 4 -55.78 -1.03 27.28
C ARG A 4 -54.38 -0.48 26.96
N LEU A 5 -54.10 -0.31 25.67
CA LEU A 5 -52.91 0.42 25.21
C LEU A 5 -53.03 1.88 25.67
N ASN A 6 -52.18 2.30 26.58
CA ASN A 6 -52.13 3.66 27.07
C ASN A 6 -51.33 4.52 26.09
N SER A 7 -51.58 5.84 26.03
CA SER A 7 -50.85 6.75 25.12
C SER A 7 -49.33 6.72 25.36
N GLY A 8 -48.90 6.38 26.58
CA GLY A 8 -47.49 6.16 26.92
C GLY A 8 -46.86 4.92 26.26
N ASP A 9 -47.64 3.87 25.99
CA ASP A 9 -47.15 2.65 25.34
C ASP A 9 -46.78 2.90 23.87
N ILE A 10 -47.54 3.78 23.20
CA ILE A 10 -47.28 4.19 21.82
C ILE A 10 -45.99 5.02 21.74
N ALA A 11 -45.75 5.89 22.73
CA ALA A 11 -44.51 6.67 22.82
C ALA A 11 -43.30 5.77 23.12
N GLY A 12 -43.44 4.83 24.06
CA GLY A 12 -42.40 3.84 24.37
C GLY A 12 -42.07 2.94 23.17
N PHE A 13 -43.08 2.46 22.46
CA PHE A 13 -42.88 1.65 21.26
C PHE A 13 -42.14 2.41 20.15
N LYS A 14 -42.47 3.70 19.95
CA LYS A 14 -41.76 4.56 18.99
C LYS A 14 -40.27 4.73 19.34
N ILE A 15 -39.95 4.87 20.63
CA ILE A 15 -38.57 4.99 21.11
C ILE A 15 -37.81 3.67 20.95
N LEU A 16 -38.43 2.55 21.29
CA LEU A 16 -37.82 1.23 21.09
C LEU A 16 -37.58 0.94 19.61
N PHE A 17 -38.53 1.31 18.76
CA PHE A 17 -38.41 1.16 17.32
C PHE A 17 -37.30 2.05 16.73
N SER A 18 -37.20 3.31 17.16
CA SER A 18 -36.11 4.19 16.71
C SER A 18 -34.74 3.72 17.19
N LEU A 19 -34.65 3.18 18.43
CA LEU A 19 -33.42 2.60 18.95
C LEU A 19 -33.02 1.34 18.18
N GLY A 20 -33.98 0.51 17.81
CA GLY A 20 -33.74 -0.68 16.96
C GLY A 20 -33.24 -0.30 15.58
N ILE A 21 -33.83 0.72 14.95
CA ILE A 21 -33.34 1.26 13.66
C ILE A 21 -31.92 1.80 13.80
N LEU A 22 -31.67 2.63 14.82
CA LEU A 22 -30.35 3.21 15.06
C LEU A 22 -29.29 2.12 15.25
N TYR A 23 -29.60 1.11 16.07
CA TYR A 23 -28.70 -0.02 16.30
C TYR A 23 -28.46 -0.84 15.02
N GLY A 24 -29.50 -1.05 14.22
CA GLY A 24 -29.38 -1.70 12.91
C GLY A 24 -28.48 -0.93 11.96
N LEU A 25 -28.65 0.40 11.87
CA LEU A 25 -27.80 1.27 11.04
C LEU A 25 -26.34 1.23 11.49
N ILE A 26 -26.09 1.33 12.80
CA ILE A 26 -24.73 1.24 13.35
C ILE A 26 -24.14 -0.15 13.08
N SER A 27 -24.91 -1.22 13.23
CA SER A 27 -24.46 -2.59 12.98
C SER A 27 -24.10 -2.82 11.51
N VAL A 28 -24.91 -2.33 10.58
CA VAL A 28 -24.63 -2.40 9.13
C VAL A 28 -23.40 -1.58 8.78
N LEU A 29 -23.24 -0.39 9.37
CA LEU A 29 -22.07 0.46 9.17
C LEU A 29 -20.79 -0.25 9.65
N VAL A 30 -20.80 -0.81 10.86
CA VAL A 30 -19.67 -1.57 11.42
C VAL A 30 -19.37 -2.81 10.59
N TYR A 31 -20.40 -3.57 10.20
CA TYR A 31 -20.24 -4.73 9.33
C TYR A 31 -19.61 -4.35 7.99
N SER A 32 -20.06 -3.24 7.40
CA SER A 32 -19.51 -2.68 6.17
C SER A 32 -18.06 -2.26 6.37
N ILE A 33 -17.68 -1.59 7.46
CA ILE A 33 -16.28 -1.21 7.73
C ILE A 33 -15.38 -2.44 7.87
N ILE A 34 -15.85 -3.49 8.57
CA ILE A 34 -15.07 -4.72 8.78
C ILE A 34 -14.91 -5.52 7.48
N HIS A 35 -15.93 -5.55 6.62
CA HIS A 35 -15.97 -6.41 5.42
C HIS A 35 -15.63 -5.67 4.12
N MET A 36 -15.78 -4.35 4.07
CA MET A 36 -15.15 -3.51 3.07
C MET A 36 -13.68 -3.40 3.44
N LYS A 37 -12.94 -4.44 3.06
CA LYS A 37 -11.50 -4.38 2.86
C LYS A 37 -11.25 -3.26 1.84
N PHE A 38 -11.08 -2.03 2.31
CA PHE A 38 -10.88 -0.82 1.52
C PHE A 38 -9.62 -0.82 0.63
N ILE A 39 -8.94 -1.96 0.54
CA ILE A 39 -7.84 -2.19 -0.38
C ILE A 39 -8.08 -3.59 -0.94
N THR A 40 -8.89 -3.67 -2.00
CA THR A 40 -8.72 -4.81 -2.91
C THR A 40 -7.34 -4.60 -3.54
N PRO A 41 -6.34 -5.47 -3.28
CA PRO A 41 -5.03 -5.26 -3.84
C PRO A 41 -5.19 -5.26 -5.35
N LEU A 42 -4.90 -4.11 -5.97
CA LEU A 42 -4.88 -4.02 -7.42
C LEU A 42 -3.88 -5.09 -7.90
N PRO A 43 -4.29 -6.00 -8.82
CA PRO A 43 -3.44 -7.09 -9.27
C PRO A 43 -2.13 -6.56 -9.86
N MET A 44 -1.12 -7.42 -9.99
CA MET A 44 0.20 -7.05 -10.53
C MET A 44 0.11 -6.29 -11.88
N ASP A 45 -0.84 -6.71 -12.71
CA ASP A 45 -1.10 -6.18 -14.05
C ASP A 45 -2.00 -4.95 -14.06
N ALA A 46 -2.30 -4.37 -12.90
CA ALA A 46 -3.13 -3.18 -12.82
C ALA A 46 -2.49 -2.00 -13.57
N PRO A 47 -3.31 -1.11 -14.15
CA PRO A 47 -2.85 0.08 -14.85
C PRO A 47 -1.74 0.82 -14.08
N PRO A 48 -0.63 1.20 -14.74
CA PRO A 48 0.52 1.81 -14.08
C PRO A 48 0.26 3.22 -13.54
N ASP A 49 -0.88 3.81 -13.89
CA ASP A 49 -1.38 5.09 -13.36
C ASP A 49 -1.96 4.97 -11.93
N ARG A 50 -2.19 3.75 -11.45
CA ARG A 50 -2.74 3.48 -10.11
C ARG A 50 -1.76 2.68 -9.26
N PHE A 51 -1.78 2.98 -7.97
CA PHE A 51 -1.01 2.22 -7.00
C PHE A 51 -1.51 0.78 -6.92
N SER A 52 -0.61 -0.18 -7.15
CA SER A 52 -0.85 -1.61 -6.95
C SER A 52 -0.06 -2.09 -5.74
N GLU A 53 -0.78 -2.49 -4.70
CA GLU A 53 -0.19 -3.09 -3.50
C GLU A 53 0.63 -4.34 -3.85
N ALA A 54 0.11 -5.20 -4.74
CA ALA A 54 0.81 -6.41 -5.17
C ALA A 54 2.17 -6.07 -5.80
N ARG A 55 2.24 -5.03 -6.63
CA ARG A 55 3.50 -4.56 -7.24
C ARG A 55 4.47 -4.02 -6.19
N ALA A 56 3.97 -3.27 -5.21
CA ALA A 56 4.79 -2.76 -4.11
C ALA A 56 5.37 -3.90 -3.26
N ILE A 57 4.55 -4.90 -2.92
CA ILE A 57 4.98 -6.09 -2.18
C ILE A 57 6.03 -6.88 -2.97
N GLU A 58 5.89 -7.01 -4.30
CA GLU A 58 6.88 -7.73 -5.11
C GLU A 58 8.23 -6.99 -5.14
N HIS A 59 8.25 -5.67 -5.26
CA HIS A 59 9.50 -4.91 -5.14
C HIS A 59 10.15 -5.11 -3.76
N VAL A 60 9.36 -5.14 -2.68
CA VAL A 60 9.86 -5.44 -1.32
C VAL A 60 10.42 -6.86 -1.25
N ARG A 61 9.73 -7.86 -1.83
CA ARG A 61 10.16 -9.26 -1.88
C ARG A 61 11.52 -9.40 -2.57
N ILE A 62 11.67 -8.79 -3.74
CA ILE A 62 12.93 -8.84 -4.51
C ILE A 62 14.07 -8.18 -3.73
N LEU A 63 13.81 -7.01 -3.12
CA LEU A 63 14.82 -6.27 -2.36
C LEU A 63 15.20 -6.92 -1.02
N SER A 64 14.29 -7.68 -0.40
CA SER A 64 14.50 -8.28 0.93
C SER A 64 14.92 -9.74 0.87
N LYS A 65 14.32 -10.52 -0.02
CA LYS A 65 14.48 -11.98 -0.09
C LYS A 65 15.45 -12.39 -1.20
N ASP A 66 15.31 -11.80 -2.39
CA ASP A 66 16.04 -12.26 -3.57
C ASP A 66 17.44 -11.65 -3.67
N ILE A 67 17.61 -10.39 -3.25
CA ILE A 67 18.91 -9.70 -3.25
C ILE A 67 19.74 -9.96 -1.97
N GLY A 68 19.08 -10.29 -0.86
CA GLY A 68 19.74 -10.57 0.42
C GLY A 68 20.34 -9.33 1.10
N GLY A 69 21.43 -9.52 1.87
CA GLY A 69 21.99 -8.49 2.75
C GLY A 69 22.51 -7.25 2.02
N ARG A 70 21.87 -6.10 2.24
CA ARG A 70 22.22 -4.78 1.66
C ARG A 70 23.24 -3.98 2.48
N GLN A 71 24.08 -4.66 3.25
CA GLN A 71 25.14 -4.00 4.01
C GLN A 71 26.19 -3.38 3.09
N GLN A 72 26.78 -2.25 3.50
CA GLN A 72 27.81 -1.55 2.75
C GLN A 72 28.98 -2.49 2.41
N GLY A 73 29.36 -2.56 1.14
CA GLY A 73 30.43 -3.42 0.63
C GLY A 73 30.00 -4.82 0.19
N ARG A 74 28.74 -5.24 0.40
CA ARG A 74 28.23 -6.51 -0.14
C ARG A 74 27.65 -6.36 -1.55
N GLN A 75 27.74 -7.44 -2.34
CA GLN A 75 27.17 -7.49 -3.70
C GLN A 75 25.66 -7.16 -3.72
N GLY A 76 24.93 -7.51 -2.66
CA GLY A 76 23.50 -7.20 -2.51
C GLY A 76 23.18 -5.71 -2.53
N LEU A 77 24.08 -4.83 -2.07
CA LEU A 77 23.88 -3.38 -2.17
C LEU A 77 23.94 -2.90 -3.64
N ARG A 78 24.91 -3.40 -4.41
CA ARG A 78 25.05 -3.07 -5.84
C ARG A 78 23.85 -3.57 -6.65
N LEU A 79 23.41 -4.81 -6.39
CA LEU A 79 22.25 -5.39 -7.05
C LEU A 79 20.95 -4.64 -6.72
N ALA A 80 20.77 -4.21 -5.46
CA ALA A 80 19.63 -3.39 -5.09
C ALA A 80 19.64 -2.00 -5.77
N ALA A 81 20.80 -1.35 -5.82
CA ALA A 81 20.93 -0.05 -6.47
C ALA A 81 20.64 -0.15 -7.98
N GLN A 82 21.21 -1.16 -8.64
CA GLN A 82 20.97 -1.42 -10.06
C GLN A 82 19.49 -1.72 -10.33
N TYR A 83 18.86 -2.56 -9.50
CA TYR A 83 17.44 -2.87 -9.63
C TYR A 83 16.56 -1.62 -9.49
N ILE A 84 16.80 -0.79 -8.47
CA ILE A 84 16.05 0.46 -8.26
C ILE A 84 16.24 1.41 -9.45
N LYS A 85 17.48 1.56 -9.94
CA LYS A 85 17.78 2.39 -11.12
C LYS A 85 16.99 1.94 -12.34
N THR A 86 16.99 0.65 -12.65
CA THR A 86 16.23 0.11 -13.79
C THR A 86 14.72 0.31 -13.63
N GLN A 87 14.17 0.15 -12.42
CA GLN A 87 12.75 0.43 -12.18
C GLN A 87 12.42 1.92 -12.39
N LEU A 88 13.29 2.83 -11.95
CA LEU A 88 13.11 4.28 -12.14
C LEU A 88 13.23 4.70 -13.61
N GLU A 89 14.15 4.11 -14.35
CA GLU A 89 14.29 4.34 -15.80
C GLU A 89 13.03 3.90 -16.55
N MET A 90 12.51 2.70 -16.26
CA MET A 90 11.25 2.24 -16.86
C MET A 90 10.05 3.13 -16.47
N MET A 91 10.03 3.70 -15.27
CA MET A 91 9.00 4.67 -14.87
C MET A 91 9.14 6.00 -15.63
N LYS A 92 10.37 6.45 -15.86
CA LYS A 92 10.66 7.67 -16.62
C LYS A 92 10.26 7.54 -18.08
N GLU A 93 10.53 6.41 -18.72
CA GLU A 93 10.10 6.13 -20.10
C GLU A 93 8.58 6.10 -20.25
N ARG A 94 7.86 5.70 -19.20
CA ARG A 94 6.39 5.59 -19.19
C ARG A 94 5.69 6.83 -18.64
N ALA A 95 6.43 7.81 -18.13
CA ALA A 95 5.86 9.01 -17.55
C ALA A 95 5.22 9.90 -18.64
N GLN A 96 4.05 10.46 -18.35
CA GLN A 96 3.39 11.42 -19.25
C GLN A 96 4.28 12.66 -19.49
N PRO A 97 4.14 13.36 -20.62
CA PRO A 97 5.01 14.48 -21.03
C PRO A 97 5.16 15.64 -20.02
N GLY A 98 4.35 15.68 -18.96
CA GLY A 98 4.39 16.70 -17.90
C GLY A 98 5.11 16.30 -16.60
N VAL A 99 5.61 15.06 -16.48
CA VAL A 99 6.33 14.59 -15.28
C VAL A 99 7.81 14.43 -15.61
N ARG A 100 8.65 15.33 -15.07
CA ARG A 100 10.11 15.17 -15.11
C ARG A 100 10.55 14.32 -13.94
N ILE A 101 10.96 13.08 -14.22
CA ILE A 101 11.66 12.24 -13.24
C ILE A 101 13.15 12.59 -13.32
N GLU A 102 13.61 13.38 -12.36
CA GLU A 102 15.02 13.65 -12.12
C GLU A 102 15.57 12.54 -11.23
N ILE A 103 16.44 11.71 -11.79
CA ILE A 103 17.13 10.66 -11.04
C ILE A 103 18.41 11.28 -10.52
N GLU A 104 18.38 11.79 -9.29
CA GLU A 104 19.59 12.23 -8.60
C GLU A 104 20.25 11.01 -7.95
N GLU A 105 21.41 10.62 -8.48
CA GLU A 105 22.27 9.63 -7.85
C GLU A 105 23.00 10.27 -6.66
N THR A 106 22.27 10.72 -5.64
CA THR A 106 22.89 11.17 -4.39
C THR A 106 23.51 9.95 -3.73
N ILE A 107 24.81 9.79 -3.90
CA ILE A 107 25.61 8.75 -3.28
C ILE A 107 25.63 9.04 -1.77
N ILE A 108 24.64 8.56 -1.02
CA ILE A 108 24.70 8.47 0.45
C ILE A 108 25.62 7.29 0.83
N PHE A 109 26.80 7.26 0.23
CA PHE A 109 27.95 6.50 0.68
C PHE A 109 29.12 7.45 0.47
N HIS A 110 29.57 8.04 1.58
CA HIS A 110 30.75 8.88 1.64
C HIS A 110 32.01 8.02 1.37
N LEU A 111 32.15 7.55 0.14
CA LEU A 111 33.29 6.83 -0.39
C LEU A 111 33.28 7.05 -1.90
N PRO A 112 34.30 7.70 -2.48
CA PRO A 112 34.44 7.82 -3.93
C PRO A 112 34.74 6.41 -4.48
N MET A 113 33.68 5.64 -4.75
CA MET A 113 33.81 4.32 -5.34
C MET A 113 33.59 4.47 -6.85
N ASN A 114 34.70 4.59 -7.57
CA ASN A 114 34.74 4.52 -9.02
C ASN A 114 34.34 3.09 -9.44
N TRP A 115 33.24 2.94 -10.19
CA TRP A 115 32.64 1.65 -10.53
C TRP A 115 33.28 0.96 -11.75
N ASP A 116 34.21 1.62 -12.43
CA ASP A 116 34.87 1.12 -13.65
C ASP A 116 36.14 0.28 -13.39
N GLN A 117 36.47 -0.03 -12.13
CA GLN A 117 37.61 -0.89 -11.83
C GLN A 117 37.17 -2.27 -11.30
N PRO A 118 37.59 -3.38 -11.95
CA PRO A 118 37.46 -4.71 -11.38
C PRO A 118 38.37 -4.79 -10.17
N ARG A 119 37.79 -4.81 -8.97
CA ARG A 119 38.55 -5.08 -7.75
C ARG A 119 38.84 -6.57 -7.72
N PHE A 120 40.10 -6.89 -8.00
CA PHE A 120 40.66 -8.23 -7.87
C PHE A 120 40.38 -8.81 -6.48
N ASP A 121 40.07 -10.10 -6.54
CA ASP A 121 39.76 -11.01 -5.45
C ASP A 121 40.91 -11.07 -4.44
N GLN A 122 40.56 -11.06 -3.14
CA GLN A 122 41.29 -11.73 -2.07
C GLN A 122 40.27 -12.31 -1.09
#